data_AF-A0A0G0GGC3-F1
#
_entry.id   AF-A0A0G0GGC3-F1
#
_cell.length_a   1.000
_cell.length_b   1.000
_cell.length_c   1.000
_cell.angle_alpha   90.00
_cell.angle_beta   90.00
_cell.angle_gamma   90.00
#
_symmetry.space_group_name_H-M   'P 1'
#
loop_
_entity.id
_entity.type
_entity.pdbx_description
1 polymer ?
#
loop_
_entity_poly.entity_id
_entity_poly.type
_entity_poly.pdbx_seq_one_letter_code
_entity_poly.pdbx_strand_id
1 'polypeptide(L)'
;MVYKVDDFSSKNIYLYNQELNTWQIIAGYNDVKERFISTSLLGQGQSIILAVFADYQAHDGIASYYNQSRYKAFNYKNGNFAASRDYPKGTKLKVTRLKTGKSIIVTVNDYGPELKTNRLIDLDTYAFKQLGSLGAGLIYVKVEPYDQSK
;
A
#
# COMPACT_ATOMS: atom_id res chain seq x y z
N MET A 1 8.04 -15.02 6.83
CA MET A 1 7.08 -15.55 7.85
C MET A 1 5.69 -15.55 7.26
N VAL A 2 4.85 -16.55 7.56
CA VAL A 2 3.44 -16.59 7.14
C VAL A 2 2.56 -15.90 8.21
N TYR A 3 1.56 -15.10 7.81
CA TYR A 3 0.67 -14.40 8.76
C TYR A 3 -0.82 -14.57 8.43
N LYS A 4 -1.69 -14.42 9.44
CA LYS A 4 -3.16 -14.39 9.27
C LYS A 4 -3.61 -13.01 8.80
N VAL A 5 -4.56 -12.96 7.87
CA VAL A 5 -5.10 -11.71 7.32
C VAL A 5 -6.36 -11.37 8.09
N ASP A 6 -6.24 -10.50 9.08
CA ASP A 6 -7.40 -10.15 9.91
C ASP A 6 -7.95 -8.74 9.59
N ASP A 7 -7.25 -7.89 8.82
CA ASP A 7 -7.63 -6.46 8.70
C ASP A 7 -6.96 -5.65 7.55
N PHE A 8 -6.36 -6.27 6.53
CA PHE A 8 -5.45 -5.60 5.57
C PHE A 8 -4.22 -4.91 6.19
N SER A 9 -4.00 -4.91 7.51
CA SER A 9 -2.87 -4.22 8.12
C SER A 9 -1.55 -4.71 7.51
N SER A 10 -0.76 -3.76 7.03
CA SER A 10 0.59 -3.99 6.53
C SER A 10 1.43 -4.63 7.64
N LYS A 11 2.46 -5.36 7.24
CA LYS A 11 3.42 -5.97 8.16
C LYS A 11 4.78 -5.31 7.93
N ASN A 12 5.44 -4.93 9.01
CA ASN A 12 6.80 -4.40 8.99
C ASN A 12 7.74 -5.42 9.63
N ILE A 13 8.94 -5.56 9.06
CA ILE A 13 10.02 -6.34 9.68
C ILE A 13 10.89 -5.38 10.48
N TYR A 14 11.15 -5.75 11.72
CA TYR A 14 12.03 -5.04 12.64
C TYR A 14 13.27 -5.88 12.85
N LEU A 15 14.43 -5.24 12.68
CA LEU A 15 15.72 -5.77 13.06
C LEU A 15 16.14 -5.13 14.37
N TYR A 16 16.54 -5.96 15.33
CA TYR A 16 17.15 -5.45 16.55
C TYR A 16 18.61 -5.10 16.30
N ASN A 17 18.95 -3.81 16.40
CA ASN A 17 20.31 -3.34 16.41
C ASN A 17 20.89 -3.55 17.82
N GLN A 18 21.80 -4.51 17.95
CA GLN A 18 22.39 -4.90 19.23
C GLN A 18 23.38 -3.86 19.76
N GLU A 19 24.09 -3.14 18.88
CA GLU A 19 25.05 -2.10 19.27
C GLU A 19 24.33 -0.88 19.86
N LEU A 20 23.22 -0.49 19.23
CA LEU A 20 22.43 0.67 19.63
C LEU A 20 21.30 0.31 20.60
N ASN A 21 21.09 -0.98 20.90
CA ASN A 21 20.00 -1.48 21.74
C ASN A 21 18.62 -0.93 21.29
N THR A 22 18.37 -0.91 19.98
CA THR A 22 17.16 -0.32 19.37
C THR A 22 16.58 -1.20 18.28
N TRP A 23 15.26 -1.12 18.09
CA TRP A 23 14.57 -1.73 16.95
C TRP A 23 14.55 -0.78 15.76
N GLN A 24 14.87 -1.29 14.58
CA GLN A 24 14.84 -0.54 13.33
C GLN A 24 13.94 -1.26 12.32
N ILE A 25 13.07 -0.51 11.66
CA ILE A 25 12.28 -1.04 10.54
C ILE A 25 13.24 -1.23 9.37
N ILE A 26 13.21 -2.42 8.78
CA ILE A 26 14.00 -2.75 7.60
C ILE A 26 13.09 -2.96 6.39
N ALA A 27 13.64 -2.72 5.21
CA ALA A 27 12.93 -2.97 3.96
C ALA A 27 12.51 -4.44 3.87
N GLY A 28 11.28 -4.67 3.45
CA GLY A 28 10.70 -5.99 3.27
C GLY A 28 9.71 -6.00 2.13
N TYR A 29 9.35 -7.20 1.70
CA TYR A 29 8.33 -7.45 0.70
C TYR A 29 7.18 -8.22 1.34
N ASN A 30 5.98 -7.62 1.29
CA ASN A 30 4.72 -8.26 1.65
C ASN A 30 4.11 -8.91 0.40
N ASP A 31 4.16 -10.24 0.35
CA ASP A 31 3.35 -11.02 -0.57
C ASP A 31 1.96 -11.22 0.02
N VAL A 32 1.05 -10.30 -0.31
CA VAL A 32 -0.33 -10.31 0.17
C VAL A 32 -1.08 -11.56 -0.27
N LYS A 33 -0.75 -12.08 -1.47
CA LYS A 33 -1.43 -13.24 -2.04
C LYS A 33 -1.06 -14.51 -1.30
N GLU A 34 0.23 -14.72 -1.11
CA GLU A 34 0.78 -15.91 -0.45
C GLU A 34 0.88 -15.74 1.08
N ARG A 35 0.46 -14.58 1.60
CA ARG A 35 0.43 -14.21 3.04
C ARG A 35 1.80 -14.35 3.70
N PHE A 36 2.82 -13.90 2.99
CA PHE A 36 4.21 -14.08 3.39
C PHE A 36 4.95 -12.74 3.38
N ILE A 37 5.69 -12.46 4.44
CA ILE A 37 6.62 -11.33 4.50
C ILE A 37 8.06 -11.82 4.46
N SER A 38 8.90 -11.14 3.68
CA SER A 38 10.32 -11.44 3.53
C SER A 38 11.19 -10.20 3.54
N THR A 39 12.45 -10.40 3.90
CA THR A 39 13.53 -9.43 3.74
C THR A 39 14.78 -10.20 3.34
N SER A 40 15.71 -9.53 2.67
CA SER A 40 17.04 -10.07 2.38
C SER A 40 18.05 -9.33 3.23
N LEU A 41 18.75 -10.07 4.09
CA LEU A 41 19.79 -9.54 4.97
C LEU A 41 21.12 -10.18 4.58
N LEU A 42 22.16 -9.35 4.42
CA LEU A 42 23.53 -9.83 4.30
C LEU A 42 24.09 -9.98 5.71
N GLY A 43 24.21 -11.21 6.19
CA GLY A 43 24.75 -11.49 7.50
C GLY A 43 26.28 -11.45 7.51
N GLN A 44 26.87 -10.57 8.33
CA GLN A 44 28.30 -10.58 8.62
C GLN A 44 28.63 -11.38 9.90
N GLY A 45 28.06 -12.58 10.05
CA GLY A 45 28.45 -13.51 11.12
C GLY A 45 27.93 -13.22 12.54
N GLN A 46 26.97 -12.29 12.71
CA GLN A 46 26.32 -12.03 14.00
C GLN A 46 24.92 -12.68 14.07
N SER A 47 24.47 -12.98 15.29
CA SER A 47 23.09 -13.41 15.56
C SER A 47 22.11 -12.32 15.16
N ILE A 48 21.10 -12.68 14.38
CA ILE A 48 20.05 -11.76 13.93
C ILE A 48 18.81 -11.98 14.79
N ILE A 49 18.25 -10.90 15.32
CA ILE A 49 16.95 -10.91 16.01
C ILE A 49 15.96 -10.12 15.16
N LEU A 50 14.93 -10.80 14.68
CA LEU A 50 13.84 -10.20 13.92
C LEU A 50 12.54 -10.27 14.70
N ALA A 51 11.71 -9.24 14.50
CA ALA A 51 10.31 -9.26 14.88
C ALA A 51 9.46 -8.78 13.71
N VAL A 52 8.23 -9.28 13.63
CA VAL A 52 7.22 -8.79 12.67
C VAL A 52 6.03 -8.30 13.45
N PHE A 53 5.65 -7.06 13.17
CA PHE A 53 4.48 -6.42 13.78
C PHE A 53 3.57 -5.87 12.69
N ALA A 54 2.28 -5.77 13.03
CA ALA A 54 1.31 -5.05 12.20
C ALA A 54 1.58 -3.54 12.27
N ASP A 55 1.43 -2.90 11.12
CA ASP A 55 1.42 -1.46 10.95
C ASP A 55 -0.02 -1.02 10.75
N TYR A 56 -0.69 -0.65 11.84
CA TYR A 56 -2.12 -0.28 11.81
C TYR A 56 -2.40 1.05 11.11
N GLN A 57 -1.36 1.80 10.73
CA GLN A 57 -1.51 3.01 9.94
C GLN A 57 -1.45 2.72 8.44
N ALA A 58 -1.04 1.51 8.05
CA ALA A 58 -0.90 1.15 6.65
C ALA A 58 -1.64 -0.14 6.31
N HIS A 59 -2.21 -0.20 5.12
CA HIS A 59 -2.93 -1.37 4.65
C HIS A 59 -2.31 -1.89 3.35
N ASP A 60 -2.09 -3.20 3.30
CA ASP A 60 -1.67 -3.91 2.10
C ASP A 60 -2.86 -4.58 1.45
N GLY A 61 -3.07 -4.38 0.15
CA GLY A 61 -4.22 -4.93 -0.54
C GLY A 61 -4.20 -4.77 -2.04
N ILE A 62 -5.34 -5.07 -2.66
CA ILE A 62 -5.51 -4.98 -4.11
C ILE A 62 -5.98 -3.57 -4.46
N ALA A 63 -5.27 -2.91 -5.37
CA ALA A 63 -5.74 -1.72 -6.07
C ALA A 63 -6.22 -2.05 -7.48
N SER A 64 -7.26 -1.35 -7.91
CA SER A 64 -7.69 -1.28 -9.31
C SER A 64 -7.77 0.16 -9.76
N TYR A 65 -8.44 0.43 -10.88
CA TYR A 65 -8.67 1.77 -11.36
C TYR A 65 -10.08 1.99 -11.89
N TYR A 66 -10.52 3.23 -11.80
CA TYR A 66 -11.73 3.71 -12.45
C TYR A 66 -11.39 4.76 -13.51
N ASN A 67 -12.31 4.97 -14.45
CA ASN A 67 -12.23 6.05 -15.42
C ASN A 67 -13.53 6.85 -15.38
N GLN A 68 -13.56 7.94 -14.62
CA GLN A 68 -14.75 8.79 -14.52
C GLN A 68 -14.93 9.68 -15.77
N SER A 69 -13.88 9.91 -16.56
CA SER A 69 -13.99 10.68 -17.82
C SER A 69 -14.92 10.03 -18.86
N ARG A 70 -15.23 8.73 -18.70
CA ARG A 70 -16.25 8.04 -19.52
C ARG A 70 -17.66 8.61 -19.31
N TYR A 71 -17.92 9.24 -18.18
CA TYR A 71 -19.20 9.88 -17.87
C TYR A 71 -19.13 11.36 -18.25
N LYS A 72 -19.38 11.64 -19.54
CA LYS A 72 -19.27 12.97 -20.17
C LYS A 72 -20.02 14.10 -19.47
N ALA A 73 -21.01 13.79 -18.63
CA ALA A 73 -21.87 14.75 -17.94
C ALA A 73 -21.23 15.45 -16.72
N PHE A 74 -20.09 14.96 -16.21
CA PHE A 74 -19.59 15.37 -14.88
C PHE A 74 -18.41 16.36 -14.87
N ASN A 75 -17.95 16.87 -16.02
CA ASN A 75 -16.74 17.71 -16.10
C ASN A 75 -15.53 17.13 -15.32
N TYR A 76 -15.44 15.80 -15.26
CA TYR A 76 -14.43 15.12 -14.46
C TYR A 76 -13.02 15.39 -15.02
N LYS A 77 -12.11 15.82 -14.14
CA LYS A 77 -10.69 15.97 -14.46
C LYS A 77 -9.92 14.80 -13.85
N ASN A 78 -9.30 14.00 -14.72
CA ASN A 78 -8.36 12.95 -14.29
C ASN A 78 -7.24 13.57 -13.44
N GLY A 79 -6.71 12.81 -12.50
CA GLY A 79 -5.69 13.31 -11.60
C GLY A 79 -5.21 12.27 -10.60
N ASN A 80 -4.41 12.71 -9.63
CA ASN A 80 -3.94 11.86 -8.54
C ASN A 80 -5.03 11.70 -7.48
N PHE A 81 -6.07 10.95 -7.84
CA PHE A 81 -7.25 10.72 -7.03
C PHE A 81 -7.49 9.23 -6.76
N ALA A 82 -8.29 8.95 -5.73
CA ALA A 82 -8.68 7.60 -5.37
C ALA A 82 -10.08 7.55 -4.74
N ALA A 83 -10.73 6.40 -4.91
CA ALA A 83 -11.93 6.00 -4.20
C ALA A 83 -11.55 5.05 -3.05
N SER A 84 -12.02 5.36 -1.84
CA SER A 84 -11.77 4.56 -0.63
C SER A 84 -12.99 4.51 0.27
N ARG A 85 -13.16 3.40 0.99
CA ARG A 85 -14.16 3.22 2.05
C ARG A 85 -13.56 3.39 3.44
N ASP A 86 -12.25 3.13 3.55
CA ASP A 86 -11.52 3.09 4.81
C ASP A 86 -10.89 4.45 5.14
N TYR A 87 -10.80 5.34 4.15
CA TYR A 87 -10.22 6.67 4.28
C TYR A 87 -11.24 7.74 3.88
N PRO A 88 -11.47 8.77 4.71
CA PRO A 88 -12.37 9.87 4.39
C PRO A 88 -11.96 10.64 3.12
N LYS A 89 -12.93 11.30 2.47
CA LYS A 89 -12.64 12.24 1.39
C LYS A 89 -11.76 13.38 1.88
N GLY A 90 -10.81 13.80 1.04
CA GLY A 90 -9.80 14.82 1.35
C GLY A 90 -8.51 14.27 1.96
N THR A 91 -8.50 13.02 2.45
CA THR A 91 -7.29 12.37 2.94
C THR A 91 -6.26 12.23 1.81
N LYS A 92 -5.02 12.64 2.08
CA LYS A 92 -3.87 12.33 1.21
C LYS A 92 -3.30 10.99 1.62
N LEU A 93 -3.08 10.13 0.64
CA LEU A 93 -2.54 8.78 0.83
C LEU A 93 -1.29 8.62 -0.03
N LYS A 94 -0.28 7.97 0.54
CA LYS A 94 0.84 7.41 -0.22
C LYS A 94 0.45 5.99 -0.63
N VAL A 95 0.45 5.74 -1.93
CA VAL A 95 0.15 4.43 -2.50
C VAL A 95 1.42 3.89 -3.14
N THR A 96 1.92 2.77 -2.61
CA THR A 96 3.16 2.13 -3.05
C THR A 96 2.85 0.79 -3.70
N ARG A 97 3.29 0.57 -4.94
CA ARG A 97 3.13 -0.73 -5.60
C ARG A 97 4.15 -1.72 -5.05
N LEU A 98 3.66 -2.74 -4.34
CA LEU A 98 4.50 -3.69 -3.58
C LEU A 98 5.54 -4.38 -4.45
N LYS A 99 5.18 -4.79 -5.67
CA LYS A 99 6.11 -5.46 -6.60
C LYS A 99 7.31 -4.61 -7.01
N THR A 100 7.17 -3.29 -7.07
CA THR A 100 8.17 -2.39 -7.68
C THR A 100 8.74 -1.36 -6.72
N GLY A 101 8.14 -1.18 -5.54
CA GLY A 101 8.49 -0.10 -4.60
C GLY A 101 8.11 1.31 -5.05
N LYS A 102 7.70 1.52 -6.31
CA LYS A 102 7.23 2.83 -6.81
C LYS A 102 6.02 3.31 -6.02
N SER A 103 6.01 4.60 -5.66
CA SER A 103 4.90 5.22 -4.93
C SER A 103 4.42 6.51 -5.57
N ILE A 104 3.14 6.82 -5.36
CA ILE A 104 2.51 8.10 -5.70
C ILE A 104 1.73 8.63 -4.51
N ILE A 105 1.46 9.93 -4.51
CA ILE A 105 0.52 10.56 -3.57
C ILE A 105 -0.80 10.78 -4.28
N VAL A 106 -1.90 10.38 -3.66
CA VAL A 106 -3.26 10.59 -4.16
C VAL A 106 -4.13 11.25 -3.09
N THR A 107 -5.19 11.93 -3.52
CA THR A 107 -6.23 12.44 -2.63
C THR A 107 -7.49 11.60 -2.77
N VAL A 108 -8.07 11.18 -1.66
CA VAL A 108 -9.38 10.50 -1.68
C VAL A 108 -10.45 11.50 -2.09
N ASN A 109 -11.11 11.24 -3.22
CA ASN A 109 -12.19 12.10 -3.73
C ASN A 109 -13.53 11.37 -3.83
N ASP A 110 -13.52 10.04 -3.71
CA ASP A 110 -14.70 9.23 -3.87
C ASP A 110 -14.80 8.07 -2.87
N TYR A 111 -15.99 7.50 -2.76
CA TYR A 111 -16.24 6.29 -1.99
C TYR A 111 -16.22 5.06 -2.89
N GLY A 112 -15.82 3.93 -2.31
CA GLY A 112 -15.65 2.67 -3.00
C GLY A 112 -14.34 2.02 -2.55
N PRO A 113 -13.87 0.94 -3.18
CA PRO A 113 -14.63 0.05 -4.06
C PRO A 113 -15.80 -0.64 -3.32
N GLU A 114 -16.62 -1.44 -4.01
CA GLU A 114 -17.71 -2.22 -3.36
C GLU A 114 -17.17 -3.33 -2.44
N LEU A 115 -17.81 -3.55 -1.27
CA LEU A 115 -17.37 -4.48 -0.23
C LEU A 115 -16.99 -5.87 -0.77
N LYS A 116 -17.86 -6.45 -1.60
CA LYS A 116 -17.69 -7.77 -2.22
C LYS A 116 -16.48 -7.91 -3.14
N THR A 117 -15.83 -6.82 -3.57
CA THR A 117 -14.67 -6.89 -4.47
C THR A 117 -13.38 -7.25 -3.76
N ASN A 118 -13.33 -7.14 -2.42
CA ASN A 118 -12.12 -7.31 -1.62
C ASN A 118 -10.93 -6.44 -2.06
N ARG A 119 -11.20 -5.37 -2.80
CA ARG A 119 -10.20 -4.36 -3.20
C ARG A 119 -10.07 -3.33 -2.08
N LEU A 120 -8.85 -2.89 -1.84
CA LEU A 120 -8.51 -1.89 -0.85
C LEU A 120 -8.80 -0.48 -1.35
N ILE A 121 -8.47 -0.20 -2.62
CA ILE A 121 -8.56 1.16 -3.18
C ILE A 121 -8.76 1.11 -4.70
N ASP A 122 -9.59 2.00 -5.24
CA ASP A 122 -9.70 2.19 -6.69
C ASP A 122 -9.05 3.53 -7.06
N LEU A 123 -7.98 3.50 -7.83
CA LEU A 123 -7.25 4.69 -8.26
C LEU A 123 -7.93 5.33 -9.48
N ASP A 124 -7.77 6.64 -9.67
CA ASP A 124 -8.05 7.21 -10.98
C ASP A 124 -7.09 6.60 -12.02
N THR A 125 -7.55 6.49 -13.27
CA THR A 125 -6.75 5.94 -14.38
C THR A 125 -5.41 6.66 -14.54
N TYR A 126 -5.36 7.99 -14.30
CA TYR A 126 -4.12 8.76 -14.34
C TYR A 126 -3.15 8.37 -13.23
N ALA A 127 -3.65 8.17 -12.00
CA ALA A 127 -2.86 7.70 -10.87
C ALA A 127 -2.34 6.27 -11.10
N PHE A 128 -3.20 5.35 -11.54
CA PHE A 128 -2.83 3.95 -11.75
C PHE A 128 -1.71 3.78 -12.77
N LYS A 129 -1.73 4.54 -13.88
CA LYS A 129 -0.70 4.51 -14.93
C LYS A 129 0.71 4.81 -14.42
N GLN A 130 0.83 5.60 -13.35
CA GLN A 130 2.12 5.93 -12.75
C GLN A 130 2.70 4.74 -11.96
N LEU A 131 1.84 3.86 -11.44
CA LEU A 131 2.25 2.66 -10.71
C LEU A 131 2.39 1.43 -11.63
N GLY A 132 1.61 1.32 -12.70
CA GLY A 132 1.64 0.16 -13.60
C GLY A 132 0.84 0.31 -14.89
N SER A 133 0.97 -0.69 -15.77
CA SER A 133 0.20 -0.75 -17.02
C SER A 133 -1.28 -1.02 -16.74
N LEU A 134 -2.17 -0.32 -17.45
CA LEU A 134 -3.62 -0.54 -17.37
C LEU A 134 -4.03 -1.99 -17.69
N GLY A 135 -3.25 -2.69 -18.52
CA GLY A 135 -3.50 -4.09 -18.88
C GLY A 135 -3.37 -5.04 -17.70
N ALA A 136 -2.74 -4.63 -16.59
CA ALA A 136 -2.71 -5.43 -15.37
C ALA A 136 -4.10 -5.53 -14.72
N GLY A 137 -4.95 -4.50 -14.85
CA GLY A 137 -6.28 -4.41 -14.22
C GLY A 137 -6.24 -4.23 -12.70
N LEU A 138 -5.45 -5.07 -12.03
CA LEU A 138 -5.25 -5.15 -10.59
C LEU A 138 -3.75 -5.15 -10.26
N ILE A 139 -3.38 -4.47 -9.18
CA ILE A 139 -2.02 -4.50 -8.62
C ILE A 139 -2.08 -4.59 -7.09
N TYR A 140 -1.06 -5.20 -6.48
CA TYR A 140 -0.91 -5.18 -5.03
C TYR A 140 -0.19 -3.91 -4.58
N VAL A 141 -0.74 -3.24 -3.58
CA VAL A 141 -0.25 -1.96 -3.06
C VAL A 141 -0.22 -1.95 -1.53
N LYS A 142 0.68 -1.12 -0.99
CA LYS A 142 0.61 -0.58 0.37
C LYS A 142 0.00 0.81 0.30
N VAL A 143 -0.96 1.09 1.18
CA VAL A 143 -1.63 2.39 1.32
C VAL A 143 -1.41 2.89 2.74
N GLU A 144 -0.91 4.12 2.88
CA GLU A 144 -0.65 4.74 4.18
C GLU A 144 -1.02 6.24 4.13
N PRO A 145 -1.52 6.84 5.23
CA PRO A 145 -1.71 8.29 5.33
C PRO A 145 -0.43 9.04 4.96
N TYR A 146 -0.56 10.01 4.08
CA TYR A 146 0.54 10.89 3.71
C TYR A 146 0.48 12.14 4.58
N ASP A 147 1.27 12.13 5.66
CA ASP A 147 1.49 13.28 6.51
C ASP A 147 2.74 14.04 6.03
N GLN A 148 2.59 15.33 5.71
CA GLN A 148 3.69 16.20 5.27
C GLN A 148 4.47 16.80 6.45
N SER A 149 4.07 16.51 7.70
CA SER A 149 4.69 17.06 8.91
C SER A 149 5.83 16.21 9.49
N LYS A 150 6.18 15.10 8.84
CA LYS A 150 7.32 14.25 9.20
C LYS A 150 8.48 14.38 8.22
#